data_AF-A0A6L3XB92-F1
#
_entry.id   AF-A0A6L3XB92-F1
#
_cell.length_a   1.000
_cell.length_b   1.000
_cell.length_c   1.000
_cell.angle_alpha   90.00
_cell.angle_beta   90.00
_cell.angle_gamma   90.00
#
_symmetry.space_group_name_H-M   'P 1'
#
loop_
_entity.id
_entity.type
_entity.pdbx_description
1 polymer ?
#
loop_
_entity_poly.entity_id
_entity_poly.type
_entity_poly.pdbx_seq_one_letter_code
_entity_poly.pdbx_strand_id
1 'polypeptide(L)'
;SRQSLAGLNPLNIRTLINYQGLLVSGLTGVPLSYLLIRLIRHPRYIKGLMSQLRAQIDKKVTAFEFVVWFIALGGLLVMLLLPMNANSSIFSTNYTLSLLMPVMLWGAMRFGYKLMSLIWTPVLLVSIHFFYHYIPVQEGYGIQLAITSSSYLVFSFVVTYMSMLATRQRAINIRSRSQAFLDPVVHMPNLRALSRELA
;
A
#
# COMPACT_ATOMS: atom_id res chain seq x y z
N SER A 1 18.47 14.09 33.81
CA SER A 1 17.27 14.94 33.69
C SER A 1 16.47 14.52 32.46
N ARG A 2 15.43 13.70 32.63
CA ARG A 2 14.59 13.12 31.55
C ARG A 2 13.30 13.92 31.28
N GLN A 3 13.19 15.13 31.82
CA GLN A 3 11.99 15.98 31.71
C GLN A 3 12.04 17.00 30.57
N SER A 4 13.12 17.04 29.76
CA SER A 4 13.23 17.95 28.61
C SER A 4 12.67 17.38 27.30
N LEU A 5 12.10 16.16 27.31
CA LEU A 5 11.85 15.40 26.07
C LEU A 5 10.43 15.51 25.47
N ALA A 6 9.51 16.29 26.06
CA ALA A 6 8.09 16.21 25.66
C ALA A 6 7.30 17.53 25.51
N GLY A 7 7.89 18.72 25.62
CA GLY A 7 7.02 19.90 25.54
C GLY A 7 7.64 21.28 25.66
N LEU A 8 8.60 21.64 24.81
CA LEU A 8 9.05 23.05 24.73
C LEU A 8 8.66 23.79 23.45
N ASN A 9 7.98 23.14 22.49
CA ASN A 9 7.15 23.82 21.49
C ASN A 9 6.32 22.77 20.72
N PRO A 10 4.98 22.84 20.71
CA PRO A 10 4.15 21.90 19.97
C PRO A 10 4.40 21.94 18.45
N LEU A 11 4.82 23.10 17.93
CA LEU A 11 5.13 23.37 16.52
C LEU A 11 6.59 23.13 16.14
N ASN A 12 7.23 22.10 16.71
CA ASN A 12 8.60 21.74 16.35
C ASN A 12 8.63 20.68 15.23
N ILE A 13 9.62 20.74 14.34
CA ILE A 13 9.81 19.76 13.26
C ILE A 13 9.94 18.33 13.82
N ARG A 14 10.60 18.16 14.97
CA ARG A 14 10.75 16.85 15.62
C ARG A 14 9.43 16.30 16.16
N THR A 15 8.58 17.14 16.74
CA THR A 15 7.25 16.72 17.21
C THR A 15 6.34 16.37 16.04
N LEU A 16 6.42 17.12 14.94
CA LEU A 16 5.71 16.82 13.69
C LEU A 16 6.10 15.45 13.13
N ILE A 17 7.41 15.17 12.98
CA ILE A 17 7.91 13.88 12.45
C ILE A 17 7.46 12.72 13.35
N ASN A 18 7.57 12.88 14.67
CA ASN A 18 7.12 11.86 15.62
C ASN A 18 5.61 11.60 15.49
N TYR A 19 4.80 12.65 15.39
CA TYR A 19 3.36 12.52 15.20
C TYR A 19 3.01 11.81 13.89
N GLN A 20 3.67 12.16 12.78
CA GLN A 20 3.49 11.51 11.49
C GLN A 20 3.88 10.03 11.54
N GLY A 21 4.98 9.69 12.22
CA GLY A 21 5.41 8.30 12.44
C GLY A 21 4.42 7.49 13.27
N LEU A 22 3.83 8.09 14.31
CA LEU A 22 2.77 7.46 15.09
C LEU A 22 1.50 7.20 14.25
N LEU A 23 1.11 8.15 13.40
CA LEU A 23 -0.03 7.96 12.50
C LEU A 23 0.22 6.84 11.47
N VAL A 24 1.40 6.81 10.85
CA VAL A 24 1.77 5.76 9.88
C VAL A 24 1.78 4.39 10.55
N SER A 25 2.39 4.27 11.72
CA SER A 25 2.47 3.00 12.45
C SER A 25 1.10 2.53 12.96
N GLY A 26 0.21 3.44 13.33
CA GLY A 26 -1.19 3.13 13.63
C GLY A 26 -1.95 2.59 12.42
N LEU A 27 -1.78 3.22 11.26
CA LEU A 27 -2.51 2.87 10.04
C LEU A 27 -2.07 1.53 9.44
N THR A 28 -0.76 1.28 9.35
CA THR A 28 -0.21 0.10 8.65
C THR A 28 0.34 -0.95 9.61
N GLY A 29 0.92 -0.53 10.74
CA GLY A 29 1.55 -1.41 11.72
C GLY A 29 0.55 -2.20 12.58
N VAL A 30 -0.59 -1.63 12.95
CA VAL A 30 -1.62 -2.32 13.75
C VAL A 30 -2.26 -3.50 12.98
N PRO A 31 -2.71 -3.34 11.72
CA PRO A 31 -3.22 -4.47 10.95
C PRO A 31 -2.19 -5.59 10.76
N LEU A 32 -0.92 -5.23 10.55
CA LEU A 32 0.16 -6.20 10.38
C LEU A 32 0.51 -6.95 11.66
N SER A 33 0.65 -6.24 12.78
CA SER A 33 0.97 -6.88 14.06
C SER A 33 -0.13 -7.86 14.46
N TYR A 34 -1.40 -7.49 14.26
CA TYR A 34 -2.52 -8.39 14.44
C TYR A 34 -2.43 -9.64 13.54
N LEU A 35 -2.09 -9.46 12.26
CA LEU A 35 -1.94 -10.57 11.32
C LEU A 35 -0.80 -11.50 11.75
N LEU A 36 0.36 -10.95 12.12
CA LEU A 36 1.52 -11.71 12.59
C LEU A 36 1.21 -12.51 13.87
N ILE A 37 0.58 -11.88 14.87
CA ILE A 37 0.17 -12.58 16.10
C ILE A 37 -0.81 -13.71 15.78
N ARG A 38 -1.80 -13.45 14.92
CA ARG A 38 -2.77 -14.45 14.49
C ARG A 38 -2.11 -15.60 13.71
N LEU A 39 -1.11 -15.29 12.88
CA LEU A 39 -0.36 -16.25 12.09
C LEU A 39 0.46 -17.20 12.98
N ILE A 40 1.16 -16.64 13.98
CA ILE A 40 1.95 -17.42 14.95
C ILE A 40 1.03 -18.31 15.80
N ARG A 41 -0.09 -17.77 16.30
CA ARG A 41 -1.00 -18.53 17.15
C ARG A 41 -1.81 -19.59 16.40
N HIS A 42 -2.13 -19.38 15.12
CA HIS A 42 -2.97 -20.30 14.36
C HIS A 42 -2.51 -20.45 12.89
N PRO A 43 -1.51 -21.30 12.60
CA PRO A 43 -0.90 -21.40 11.27
C PRO A 43 -1.86 -21.89 10.19
N ARG A 44 -2.94 -22.59 10.56
CA ARG A 44 -4.00 -23.00 9.61
C ARG A 44 -4.74 -21.81 8.99
N TYR A 45 -4.66 -20.61 9.60
CA TYR A 45 -5.24 -19.39 9.06
C TYR A 45 -4.60 -18.97 7.72
N ILE A 46 -3.37 -19.39 7.43
CA ILE A 46 -2.68 -19.11 6.15
C ILE A 46 -3.52 -19.57 4.97
N LYS A 47 -4.14 -20.75 5.05
CA LYS A 47 -4.99 -21.27 3.97
C LYS A 47 -6.20 -20.38 3.72
N GLY A 48 -6.83 -19.90 4.79
CA GLY A 48 -7.93 -18.95 4.72
C GLY A 48 -7.50 -17.59 4.18
N LEU A 49 -6.33 -17.09 4.60
CA LEU A 49 -5.76 -15.85 4.09
C LEU A 49 -5.45 -15.94 2.59
N MET A 50 -4.85 -17.05 2.12
CA MET A 50 -4.58 -17.27 0.70
C MET A 50 -5.86 -17.37 -0.12
N SER A 51 -6.91 -18.02 0.41
CA SER A 51 -8.22 -18.04 -0.24
C SER A 51 -8.81 -16.63 -0.37
N GLN A 52 -8.75 -15.83 0.69
CA GLN A 52 -9.22 -14.45 0.67
C GLN A 52 -8.41 -13.54 -0.25
N LEU A 53 -7.08 -13.73 -0.32
CA LEU A 53 -6.20 -13.02 -1.24
C LEU A 53 -6.57 -13.36 -2.69
N ARG A 54 -6.67 -14.65 -3.01
CA ARG A 54 -7.05 -15.13 -4.35
C ARG A 54 -8.45 -14.65 -4.75
N ALA A 55 -9.39 -14.54 -3.80
CA ALA A 55 -10.72 -14.01 -4.05
C ALA A 55 -10.75 -12.50 -4.35
N GLN A 56 -9.78 -11.72 -3.83
CA GLN A 56 -9.69 -10.27 -4.07
C GLN A 56 -8.89 -9.92 -5.35
N ILE A 57 -7.98 -10.81 -5.75
CA ILE A 57 -7.27 -10.69 -7.03
C ILE A 57 -8.28 -10.83 -8.16
N ASP A 58 -8.25 -9.87 -9.09
CA ASP A 58 -9.12 -9.91 -10.26
C ASP A 58 -8.74 -11.10 -11.14
N LYS A 59 -9.74 -11.92 -11.53
CA LYS A 59 -9.55 -13.07 -12.43
C LYS A 59 -8.93 -12.67 -13.78
N LYS A 60 -9.04 -11.40 -14.17
CA LYS A 60 -8.44 -10.87 -15.41
C LYS A 60 -6.94 -10.60 -15.30
N VAL A 61 -6.38 -10.57 -14.09
CA VAL A 61 -4.96 -10.28 -13.88
C VAL A 61 -4.14 -11.49 -14.30
N THR A 62 -3.24 -11.28 -15.25
CA THR A 62 -2.31 -12.32 -15.68
C THR A 62 -1.17 -12.44 -14.66
N ALA A 63 -0.59 -13.64 -14.54
CA ALA A 63 0.61 -13.82 -13.71
C ALA A 63 1.77 -12.92 -14.19
N PHE A 64 1.80 -12.58 -15.47
CA PHE A 64 2.77 -11.64 -16.05
C PHE A 64 2.64 -10.22 -15.46
N GLU A 65 1.43 -9.67 -15.35
CA GLU A 65 1.21 -8.36 -14.70
C GLU A 65 1.72 -8.35 -13.25
N PHE A 66 1.52 -9.45 -12.52
CA PHE A 66 2.02 -9.59 -11.15
C PHE A 66 3.55 -9.60 -11.10
N VAL A 67 4.21 -10.34 -11.98
CA VAL A 67 5.67 -10.43 -12.06
C VAL A 67 6.27 -9.08 -12.45
N VAL A 68 5.74 -8.42 -13.48
CA VAL A 68 6.22 -7.09 -13.92
C VAL A 68 6.15 -6.08 -12.78
N TRP A 69 5.04 -6.06 -12.05
CA TRP A 69 4.88 -5.17 -10.91
C TRP A 69 5.82 -5.48 -9.76
N PHE A 70 6.01 -6.76 -9.44
CA PHE A 70 6.94 -7.16 -8.40
C PHE A 70 8.38 -6.78 -8.75
N ILE A 71 8.78 -6.94 -10.03
CA ILE A 71 10.09 -6.51 -10.52
C ILE A 71 10.21 -4.98 -10.45
N ALA A 72 9.20 -4.22 -10.86
CA ALA A 72 9.22 -2.77 -10.79
C ALA A 72 9.35 -2.28 -9.33
N LEU A 73 8.58 -2.87 -8.41
CA LEU A 73 8.64 -2.56 -6.98
C LEU A 73 9.99 -2.93 -6.37
N GLY A 74 10.50 -4.13 -6.66
CA GLY A 74 11.81 -4.58 -6.20
C GLY A 74 12.94 -3.73 -6.75
N GLY A 75 12.90 -3.39 -8.04
CA GLY A 75 13.87 -2.52 -8.69
C GLY A 75 13.90 -1.12 -8.09
N LEU A 76 12.73 -0.51 -7.84
CA LEU A 76 12.65 0.79 -7.16
C LEU A 76 13.15 0.73 -5.71
N LEU A 77 12.84 -0.34 -4.97
CA LEU A 77 13.38 -0.54 -3.63
C LEU A 77 14.90 -0.69 -3.65
N VAL A 78 15.45 -1.53 -4.52
CA VAL A 78 16.91 -1.71 -4.63
C VAL A 78 17.57 -0.38 -4.99
N MET A 79 17.02 0.37 -5.95
CA MET A 79 17.51 1.71 -6.28
C MET A 79 17.47 2.68 -5.09
N LEU A 80 16.41 2.64 -4.28
CA LEU A 80 16.26 3.47 -3.07
C LEU A 80 17.23 3.06 -1.95
N LEU A 81 17.60 1.78 -1.87
CA LEU A 81 18.49 1.24 -0.84
C LEU A 81 19.97 1.30 -1.22
N LEU A 82 20.32 1.64 -2.46
CA LEU A 82 21.71 1.76 -2.88
C LEU A 82 22.37 2.96 -2.17
N PRO A 83 23.54 2.75 -1.53
CA PRO A 83 24.23 3.82 -0.82
C PRO A 83 24.68 4.92 -1.79
N MET A 84 24.45 6.17 -1.40
CA MET A 84 24.86 7.34 -2.18
C MET A 84 26.39 7.40 -2.31
N ASN A 85 26.88 7.25 -3.55
CA ASN A 85 28.27 7.55 -3.94
C ASN A 85 28.33 8.89 -4.70
N ALA A 86 29.53 9.43 -4.95
CA ALA A 86 29.75 10.72 -5.62
C ALA A 86 29.15 10.83 -7.05
N ASN A 87 28.75 9.70 -7.66
CA ASN A 87 28.05 9.62 -8.96
C ASN A 87 26.56 9.24 -8.78
N SER A 88 25.92 9.70 -7.71
CA SER A 88 24.54 9.32 -7.40
C SER A 88 23.58 9.92 -8.42
N SER A 89 22.84 9.04 -9.10
CA SER A 89 21.78 9.44 -10.02
C SER A 89 20.61 10.04 -9.24
N ILE A 90 19.82 10.88 -9.90
CA ILE A 90 18.58 11.49 -9.35
C ILE A 90 17.64 10.40 -8.76
N PHE A 91 17.75 9.17 -9.26
CA PHE A 91 17.04 7.97 -8.81
C PHE A 91 17.53 7.34 -7.48
N SER A 92 18.53 7.89 -6.80
CA SER A 92 18.94 7.44 -5.46
C SER A 92 18.55 8.43 -4.35
N THR A 93 17.69 9.39 -4.67
CA THR A 93 17.26 10.46 -3.76
C THR A 93 15.77 10.35 -3.42
N ASN A 94 15.25 11.31 -2.66
CA ASN A 94 13.82 11.45 -2.31
C ASN A 94 12.84 11.35 -3.50
N TYR A 95 13.28 11.56 -4.75
CA TYR A 95 12.42 11.40 -5.94
C TYR A 95 12.02 9.95 -6.22
N THR A 96 12.84 8.97 -5.84
CA THR A 96 12.50 7.55 -6.00
C THR A 96 11.41 7.11 -5.04
N LEU A 97 11.34 7.75 -3.87
CA LEU A 97 10.20 7.59 -2.97
C LEU A 97 8.90 8.03 -3.66
N SER A 98 8.90 9.14 -4.41
CA SER A 98 7.74 9.59 -5.18
C SER A 98 7.34 8.61 -6.29
N LEU A 99 8.29 7.93 -6.92
CA LEU A 99 8.03 6.87 -7.94
C LEU A 99 7.42 5.60 -7.33
N LEU A 100 7.62 5.35 -6.04
CA LEU A 100 6.98 4.26 -5.33
C LEU A 100 5.44 4.41 -5.34
N MET A 101 4.93 5.65 -5.25
CA MET A 101 3.49 5.93 -5.20
C MET A 101 2.72 5.44 -6.44
N PRO A 102 3.05 5.81 -7.70
CA PRO A 102 2.33 5.34 -8.87
C PRO A 102 2.41 3.82 -9.06
N VAL A 103 3.57 3.20 -8.77
CA VAL A 103 3.72 1.74 -8.83
C VAL A 103 2.81 1.06 -7.80
N MET A 104 2.75 1.61 -6.59
CA MET A 104 1.85 1.10 -5.57
C MET A 104 0.39 1.35 -5.94
N LEU A 105 0.03 2.52 -6.48
CA LEU A 105 -1.34 2.82 -6.88
C LEU A 105 -1.85 1.85 -7.96
N TRP A 106 -1.00 1.58 -8.95
CA TRP A 106 -1.30 0.57 -9.98
C TRP A 106 -1.55 -0.81 -9.36
N GLY A 107 -0.72 -1.22 -8.40
CA GLY A 107 -0.90 -2.48 -7.66
C GLY A 107 -2.18 -2.49 -6.82
N ALA A 108 -2.49 -1.40 -6.12
CA ALA A 108 -3.69 -1.24 -5.31
C ALA A 108 -4.97 -1.40 -6.14
N MET A 109 -4.99 -0.85 -7.36
CA MET A 109 -6.12 -0.97 -8.28
C MET A 109 -6.30 -2.38 -8.83
N ARG A 110 -5.27 -3.23 -8.85
CA ARG A 110 -5.26 -4.57 -9.47
C ARG A 110 -5.42 -5.72 -8.47
N PHE A 111 -4.65 -5.73 -7.38
CA PHE A 111 -4.52 -6.89 -6.49
C PHE A 111 -5.42 -6.87 -5.25
N GLY A 112 -6.00 -5.71 -4.93
CA GLY A 112 -6.94 -5.53 -3.80
C GLY A 112 -6.28 -5.26 -2.45
N TYR A 113 -7.11 -5.02 -1.44
CA TYR A 113 -6.69 -4.48 -0.13
C TYR A 113 -5.75 -5.40 0.67
N LYS A 114 -6.08 -6.68 0.82
CA LYS A 114 -5.33 -7.58 1.71
C LYS A 114 -3.88 -7.79 1.25
N LEU A 115 -3.68 -7.97 -0.06
CA LEU A 115 -2.35 -8.14 -0.64
C LEU A 115 -1.55 -6.84 -0.53
N MET A 116 -2.20 -5.72 -0.84
CA MET A 116 -1.55 -4.43 -0.83
C MET A 116 -1.09 -4.02 0.57
N SER A 117 -1.94 -4.19 1.58
CA SER A 117 -1.59 -3.92 2.98
C SER A 117 -0.45 -4.82 3.48
N LEU A 118 -0.40 -6.08 3.04
CA LEU A 118 0.65 -7.04 3.38
C LEU A 118 2.02 -6.63 2.80
N ILE A 119 2.05 -6.16 1.55
CA ILE A 119 3.30 -5.78 0.86
C ILE A 119 3.74 -4.35 1.24
N TRP A 120 2.79 -3.42 1.39
CA TRP A 120 3.10 -2.02 1.64
C TRP A 120 3.81 -1.78 2.97
N THR A 121 3.42 -2.51 4.01
CA THR A 121 4.00 -2.29 5.35
C THR A 121 5.47 -2.72 5.47
N PRO A 122 5.93 -3.88 4.95
CA PRO A 122 7.35 -4.19 4.91
C PRO A 122 8.13 -3.24 3.98
N VAL A 123 7.55 -2.83 2.84
CA VAL A 123 8.13 -1.79 1.96
C VAL A 123 8.41 -0.51 2.75
N LEU A 124 7.43 -0.04 3.54
CA LEU A 124 7.60 1.12 4.42
C LEU A 124 8.64 0.90 5.51
N LEU A 125 8.60 -0.26 6.18
CA LEU A 125 9.52 -0.56 7.27
C LEU A 125 10.97 -0.52 6.78
N VAL A 126 11.24 -1.16 5.64
CA VAL A 126 12.55 -1.15 4.99
C VAL A 126 12.92 0.27 4.57
N SER A 127 12.01 1.02 3.95
CA SER A 127 12.27 2.41 3.53
C SER A 127 12.62 3.31 4.72
N ILE A 128 11.82 3.25 5.80
CA ILE A 128 12.04 4.03 7.02
C ILE A 128 13.33 3.60 7.73
N HIS A 129 13.67 2.30 7.72
CA HIS A 129 14.91 1.83 8.34
C HIS A 129 16.15 2.35 7.61
N PHE A 130 16.12 2.37 6.28
CA PHE A 130 17.22 2.80 5.43
C PHE A 130 17.17 4.29 5.05
N PHE A 131 16.51 5.12 5.87
CA PHE A 131 16.33 6.54 5.56
C PHE A 131 17.61 7.35 5.38
N TYR A 132 18.69 6.88 5.98
CA TYR A 132 20.01 7.48 5.89
C TYR A 132 20.68 7.28 4.51
N HIS A 133 20.19 6.36 3.67
CA HIS A 133 20.78 6.11 2.36
C HIS A 133 20.36 7.11 1.28
N TYR A 134 19.18 7.73 1.39
CA TYR A 134 18.64 8.62 0.35
C TYR A 134 18.36 10.06 0.82
N ILE A 135 18.58 10.36 2.10
CA ILE A 135 18.51 11.73 2.66
C ILE A 135 19.93 12.21 2.97
N PRO A 136 20.52 13.11 2.16
CA PRO A 136 21.85 13.63 2.44
C PRO A 136 21.83 14.56 3.66
N VAL A 137 22.87 14.45 4.51
CA VAL A 137 23.05 15.33 5.67
C VAL A 137 23.63 16.67 5.20
N GLN A 138 22.75 17.54 4.70
CA GLN A 138 23.07 18.89 4.22
C GLN A 138 22.23 19.95 4.96
N GLU A 139 22.53 21.23 4.72
CA GLU A 139 21.70 22.37 5.13
C GLU A 139 20.23 22.11 4.76
N GLY A 140 19.32 22.15 5.75
CA GLY A 140 17.89 21.84 5.54
C GLY A 140 17.47 20.38 5.77
N TYR A 141 18.35 19.52 6.31
CA TYR A 141 18.06 18.13 6.67
C TYR A 141 16.74 17.93 7.45
N GLY A 142 16.46 18.81 8.43
CA GLY A 142 15.21 18.73 9.21
C GLY A 142 13.95 18.92 8.37
N ILE A 143 13.98 19.80 7.37
CA ILE A 143 12.86 20.04 6.46
C ILE A 143 12.69 18.85 5.51
N GLN A 144 13.79 18.33 4.96
CA GLN A 144 13.75 17.14 4.10
C GLN A 144 13.21 15.91 4.83
N LEU A 145 13.60 15.73 6.09
CA LEU A 145 13.09 14.64 6.93
C LEU A 145 11.59 14.79 7.17
N ALA A 146 11.09 16.01 7.42
CA ALA A 146 9.66 16.29 7.57
C ALA A 146 8.86 16.06 6.27
N ILE A 147 9.41 16.43 5.11
CA ILE A 147 8.78 16.16 3.80
C ILE A 147 8.69 14.65 3.56
N THR A 148 9.77 13.92 3.87
CA THR A 148 9.83 12.47 3.68
C THR A 148 8.86 11.75 4.62
N SER A 149 8.81 12.13 5.91
CA SER A 149 7.85 11.56 6.87
C SER A 149 6.39 11.86 6.49
N SER A 150 6.12 13.06 5.99
CA SER A 150 4.81 13.43 5.43
C SER A 150 4.44 12.56 4.24
N SER A 151 5.41 12.28 3.36
CA SER A 151 5.22 11.45 2.17
C SER A 151 4.87 10.01 2.54
N TYR A 152 5.51 9.43 3.57
CA TYR A 152 5.13 8.11 4.07
C TYR A 152 3.68 8.05 4.56
N LEU A 153 3.24 9.07 5.29
CA LEU A 153 1.85 9.18 5.75
C LEU A 153 0.90 9.24 4.57
N VAL A 154 1.09 10.20 3.68
CA VAL A 154 0.20 10.42 2.53
C VAL A 154 0.14 9.17 1.65
N PHE A 155 1.29 8.56 1.34
CA PHE A 155 1.31 7.36 0.51
C PHE A 155 0.63 6.19 1.20
N SER A 156 0.83 6.04 2.51
CA SER A 156 0.12 5.00 3.27
C SER A 156 -1.38 5.17 3.22
N PHE A 157 -1.85 6.39 3.40
CA PHE A 157 -3.25 6.70 3.32
C PHE A 157 -3.81 6.41 1.92
N VAL A 158 -3.16 6.94 0.88
CA VAL A 158 -3.60 6.77 -0.51
C VAL A 158 -3.61 5.30 -0.92
N VAL A 159 -2.54 4.54 -0.64
CA VAL A 159 -2.45 3.12 -1.00
C VAL A 159 -3.52 2.29 -0.28
N THR A 160 -3.70 2.52 1.02
CA THR A 160 -4.68 1.81 1.84
C THR A 160 -6.10 2.15 1.37
N TYR A 161 -6.39 3.43 1.19
CA TYR A 161 -7.71 3.88 0.78
C TYR A 161 -8.07 3.43 -0.65
N MET A 162 -7.15 3.59 -1.60
CA MET A 162 -7.38 3.19 -2.99
C MET A 162 -7.54 1.69 -3.14
N SER A 163 -6.78 0.89 -2.39
CA SER A 163 -6.95 -0.56 -2.41
C SER A 163 -8.28 -1.01 -1.78
N MET A 164 -8.76 -0.32 -0.73
CA MET A 164 -10.11 -0.52 -0.18
C MET A 164 -11.19 -0.13 -1.20
N LEU A 165 -11.06 1.04 -1.82
CA LEU A 165 -12.03 1.56 -2.79
C LEU A 165 -12.12 0.65 -4.02
N ALA A 166 -10.98 0.25 -4.59
CA ALA A 166 -10.94 -0.67 -5.72
C ALA A 166 -11.62 -2.01 -5.40
N THR A 167 -11.39 -2.55 -4.20
CA THR A 167 -12.02 -3.81 -3.76
C THR A 167 -13.54 -3.65 -3.60
N ARG A 168 -13.99 -2.55 -2.98
CA ARG A 168 -15.42 -2.25 -2.82
C ARG A 168 -16.12 -2.01 -4.16
N GLN A 169 -15.49 -1.24 -5.05
CA GLN A 169 -16.02 -0.93 -6.37
C GLN A 169 -16.23 -2.21 -7.19
N ARG A 170 -15.30 -3.17 -7.12
CA ARG A 170 -15.43 -4.47 -7.77
C ARG A 170 -16.60 -5.27 -7.22
N ALA A 171 -16.73 -5.35 -5.89
CA ALA A 171 -17.84 -6.07 -5.26
C ALA A 171 -19.20 -5.49 -5.65
N ILE A 172 -19.31 -4.16 -5.66
CA ILE A 172 -20.52 -3.45 -6.11
C ILE A 172 -20.77 -3.69 -7.60
N ASN A 173 -19.75 -3.63 -8.44
CA ASN A 173 -19.90 -3.85 -9.88
C ASN A 173 -20.34 -5.30 -10.19
N ILE A 174 -19.78 -6.30 -9.50
CA ILE A 174 -20.22 -7.70 -9.65
C ILE A 174 -21.69 -7.85 -9.22
N ARG A 175 -22.07 -7.26 -8.09
CA ARG A 175 -23.45 -7.29 -7.60
C ARG A 175 -24.41 -6.58 -8.56
N SER A 176 -24.04 -5.41 -9.04
CA SER A 176 -24.81 -4.63 -10.03
C SER A 176 -24.97 -5.40 -11.33
N ARG A 177 -23.91 -6.05 -11.84
CA ARG A 177 -24.02 -6.92 -13.02
C ARG A 177 -24.95 -8.09 -12.77
N SER A 178 -24.86 -8.76 -11.62
CA SER A 178 -25.77 -9.86 -11.27
C SER A 178 -27.22 -9.38 -11.20
N GLN A 179 -27.48 -8.19 -10.65
CA GLN A 179 -28.82 -7.60 -10.59
C GLN A 179 -29.31 -7.13 -11.96
N ALA A 180 -28.42 -6.70 -12.86
CA ALA A 180 -28.79 -6.37 -14.24
C ALA A 180 -29.19 -7.60 -15.07
N PHE A 181 -28.86 -8.82 -14.62
CA PHE A 181 -29.33 -10.07 -15.23
C PHE A 181 -30.64 -10.60 -14.62
N LEU A 182 -31.18 -9.95 -13.59
CA LEU A 182 -32.45 -10.31 -12.98
C LEU A 182 -33.43 -9.17 -13.28
N ASP A 183 -34.53 -9.48 -13.98
CA ASP A 183 -35.59 -8.49 -14.19
C ASP A 183 -36.19 -8.11 -12.82
N PRO A 184 -36.15 -6.83 -12.39
CA PRO A 184 -36.64 -6.41 -11.08
C PRO A 184 -38.13 -6.66 -10.88
N VAL A 185 -38.92 -6.77 -11.95
CA VAL A 185 -40.38 -6.99 -11.86
C VAL A 185 -40.72 -8.47 -11.71
N VAL A 186 -39.99 -9.34 -12.41
CA VAL A 186 -40.38 -10.76 -12.53
C VAL A 186 -39.37 -11.73 -11.89
N HIS A 187 -38.24 -11.23 -11.39
CA HIS A 187 -37.14 -12.03 -10.82
C HIS A 187 -36.67 -13.19 -11.74
N MET A 188 -36.96 -13.10 -13.04
CA MET A 188 -36.52 -14.05 -14.06
C MET A 188 -35.21 -13.56 -14.71
N PRO A 189 -34.39 -14.48 -15.26
CA PRO A 189 -33.19 -14.11 -16.01
C PRO A 189 -33.54 -13.19 -17.20
N ASN A 190 -32.86 -12.05 -17.31
CA ASN A 190 -33.11 -11.03 -18.33
C ASN A 190 -32.85 -11.56 -19.75
N LEU A 191 -33.44 -10.93 -20.77
CA LEU A 191 -33.23 -11.27 -22.20
C LEU A 191 -31.75 -11.32 -22.61
N ARG A 192 -30.89 -10.53 -21.95
CA ARG A 192 -29.43 -10.57 -22.11
C ARG A 192 -28.80 -11.88 -21.62
N ALA A 193 -29.34 -12.50 -20.58
CA ALA A 193 -28.92 -13.83 -20.14
C ALA A 193 -29.33 -14.90 -21.15
N LEU A 194 -30.57 -14.84 -21.65
CA LEU A 194 -31.09 -15.75 -22.68
C LEU A 194 -30.28 -15.68 -23.99
N SER A 195 -29.98 -14.47 -24.48
CA SER A 195 -29.15 -14.28 -25.69
C SER A 195 -27.73 -14.82 -25.56
N ARG A 196 -27.23 -15.01 -24.33
CA ARG A 196 -25.89 -15.53 -24.06
C ARG A 196 -25.88 -17.03 -23.83
N GLU A 197 -27.01 -17.64 -23.49
CA GLU A 197 -27.17 -19.11 -23.51
C GLU A 197 -27.43 -19.65 -24.92
N LEU A 198 -28.03 -18.84 -25.79
CA LEU A 198 -28.32 -19.21 -27.18
C LEU A 198 -27.14 -19.02 -28.15
N ALA A 199 -26.07 -18.35 -27.73
CA ALA A 199 -24.88 -18.04 -28.54
C ALA A 199 -23.68 -18.90 -28.12
#